data_AF-A0A3M6ZFT3-F1
#
_entry.id   AF-A0A3M6ZFT3-F1
#
_cell.length_a   1.000
_cell.length_b   1.000
_cell.length_c   1.000
_cell.angle_alpha   90.00
_cell.angle_beta   90.00
_cell.angle_gamma   90.00
#
_symmetry.space_group_name_H-M   'P 1'
#
loop_
_entity.id
_entity.type
_entity.pdbx_description
1 polymer ?
#
loop_
_entity_poly.entity_id
_entity_poly.type
_entity_poly.pdbx_seq_one_letter_code
_entity_poly.pdbx_strand_id
1 'polypeptide(L)'
;MSAPQYPCLYTQCQISFTRHADLQRHMNSIHNRATLDLVPCTYVDPATGRPCHRHGEFGFTRRDKMIAHMRAVHKVEAASATGQRREG
;
A
#
# COMPACT_ATOMS: atom_id res chain seq x y z
N MET A 1 -28.89 -10.74 -19.67
CA MET A 1 -28.19 -10.40 -18.41
C MET A 1 -26.89 -11.17 -18.41
N SER A 2 -25.75 -10.48 -18.51
CA SER A 2 -24.44 -11.13 -18.60
C SER A 2 -24.05 -11.71 -17.24
N ALA A 3 -23.80 -13.01 -17.16
CA ALA A 3 -23.36 -13.67 -15.94
C ALA A 3 -22.07 -13.02 -15.40
N PRO A 4 -21.86 -12.97 -14.07
CA PRO A 4 -20.58 -12.55 -13.52
C PRO A 4 -19.50 -13.51 -14.00
N GLN A 5 -18.60 -13.01 -14.84
CA GLN A 5 -17.57 -13.84 -15.47
C GLN A 5 -16.42 -14.19 -14.51
N TYR A 6 -16.24 -13.43 -13.43
CA TYR A 6 -15.07 -13.54 -12.56
C TYR A 6 -15.47 -13.57 -11.08
N PRO A 7 -15.97 -14.70 -10.56
CA PRO A 7 -16.23 -14.88 -9.14
C PRO A 7 -14.94 -15.06 -8.34
N CYS A 8 -14.94 -14.55 -7.11
CA CYS A 8 -13.90 -14.85 -6.14
C CYS A 8 -14.03 -16.31 -5.66
N LEU A 9 -12.91 -17.06 -5.65
CA LEU A 9 -12.88 -18.47 -5.25
C LEU A 9 -12.46 -18.70 -3.79
N TYR A 10 -12.26 -17.64 -3.02
CA TYR A 10 -11.86 -17.75 -1.62
C TYR A 10 -13.02 -18.28 -0.77
N THR A 11 -12.77 -19.23 0.13
CA THR A 11 -13.77 -20.03 0.86
C THR A 11 -14.69 -19.26 1.82
N GLN A 12 -14.60 -17.92 1.87
CA GLN A 12 -15.48 -17.03 2.65
C GLN A 12 -15.79 -15.72 1.92
N CYS A 13 -15.51 -15.63 0.62
CA CYS A 13 -15.75 -14.42 -0.15
C CYS A 13 -16.65 -14.71 -1.36
N GLN A 14 -17.88 -14.19 -1.30
CA GLN A 14 -18.93 -14.40 -2.30
C GLN A 14 -19.03 -13.23 -3.31
N ILE A 15 -17.97 -12.45 -3.46
CA ILE A 15 -17.94 -11.30 -4.36
C ILE A 15 -17.67 -11.77 -5.78
N SER A 16 -18.36 -11.18 -6.76
CA SER A 16 -18.16 -11.50 -8.16
C SER A 16 -18.03 -10.22 -8.98
N PHE A 17 -17.21 -10.29 -10.03
CA PHE A 17 -16.91 -9.15 -10.89
C PHE A 17 -17.24 -9.45 -12.35
N THR A 18 -17.55 -8.40 -13.09
CA THR A 18 -17.77 -8.47 -14.54
C THR A 18 -16.46 -8.42 -15.33
N ARG A 19 -15.36 -7.98 -14.71
CA ARG A 19 -14.03 -7.87 -15.33
C ARG A 19 -12.96 -8.54 -14.48
N HIS A 20 -12.03 -9.21 -15.15
CA HIS A 20 -10.89 -9.86 -14.50
C HIS A 20 -10.01 -8.86 -13.71
N ALA A 21 -9.82 -7.65 -14.21
CA ALA A 21 -9.01 -6.62 -13.53
C ALA A 21 -9.56 -6.24 -12.14
N ASP A 22 -10.89 -6.26 -11.98
CA ASP A 22 -11.53 -5.97 -10.70
C ASP A 22 -11.37 -7.13 -9.72
N LEU A 23 -11.51 -8.38 -10.20
CA LEU A 23 -11.23 -9.58 -9.41
C LEU A 23 -9.77 -9.61 -8.93
N GLN A 24 -8.80 -9.34 -9.80
CA GLN A 24 -7.39 -9.29 -9.45
C GLN A 24 -7.11 -8.24 -8.37
N ARG A 25 -7.68 -7.04 -8.52
CA ARG A 25 -7.56 -5.98 -7.51
C ARG A 25 -8.18 -6.38 -6.17
N HIS A 26 -9.33 -7.05 -6.21
CA HIS A 26 -9.98 -7.59 -5.01
C HIS A 26 -9.12 -8.66 -4.33
N MET A 27 -8.60 -9.63 -5.09
CA MET A 27 -7.68 -10.67 -4.60
C MET A 27 -6.47 -10.04 -3.91
N ASN A 28 -5.84 -9.05 -4.56
CA ASN A 28 -4.66 -8.40 -4.01
C ASN A 28 -4.94 -7.63 -2.72
N SER A 29 -6.08 -6.92 -2.66
CA SER A 29 -6.40 -6.07 -1.52
C SER A 29 -7.03 -6.79 -0.33
N ILE A 30 -7.75 -7.88 -0.56
CA ILE A 30 -8.53 -8.59 0.48
C ILE A 30 -7.83 -9.88 0.90
N HIS A 31 -7.37 -10.69 -0.05
CA HIS A 31 -6.84 -12.02 0.21
C HIS A 31 -5.32 -12.04 0.30
N ASN A 32 -4.64 -11.34 -0.62
CA ASN A 32 -3.17 -11.28 -0.69
C ASN A 32 -2.59 -10.04 0.00
N ARG A 33 -3.33 -9.45 0.94
CA ARG A 33 -2.89 -8.24 1.64
C ARG A 33 -1.61 -8.47 2.46
N ALA A 34 -1.39 -9.69 2.93
CA ALA A 34 -0.21 -10.12 3.67
C ALA A 34 1.01 -10.41 2.79
N THR A 35 0.81 -10.75 1.52
CA THR A 35 1.90 -11.01 0.55
C THR A 35 2.24 -9.79 -0.29
N LEU A 36 1.53 -8.68 -0.08
CA LEU A 36 1.80 -7.42 -0.74
C LEU A 36 3.04 -6.78 -0.12
N ASP A 37 3.98 -6.37 -0.97
CA ASP A 37 5.07 -5.47 -0.58
C ASP A 37 4.46 -4.14 -0.12
N LEU A 38 4.28 -4.00 1.19
CA LEU A 38 3.69 -2.80 1.77
C LEU A 38 4.69 -1.66 1.62
N VAL A 39 4.24 -0.56 1.05
CA VAL A 39 5.04 0.65 0.89
C VAL A 39 5.21 1.30 2.26
N PRO A 40 6.42 1.34 2.84
CA PRO A 40 6.64 1.97 4.13
C PRO A 40 6.68 3.49 3.98
N CYS A 41 6.37 4.19 5.06
CA CYS A 41 6.64 5.61 5.22
C CYS A 41 8.16 5.82 5.34
N THR A 42 8.75 6.58 4.42
CA THR A 42 10.19 6.93 4.41
C THR A 42 10.52 8.20 5.20
N TYR A 43 9.58 8.74 5.97
CA TYR A 43 9.80 9.95 6.75
C TYR A 43 10.58 9.63 8.02
N VAL A 44 11.62 10.42 8.27
CA VAL A 44 12.40 10.40 9.50
C VAL A 44 12.23 11.77 10.14
N ASP A 45 11.78 11.77 11.39
CA ASP A 45 11.55 12.99 12.15
C ASP A 45 12.89 13.71 12.36
N PRO A 46 13.04 14.97 11.92
CA PRO A 46 14.33 15.67 11.97
C PRO A 46 14.71 16.13 13.39
N ALA A 47 13.75 16.21 14.31
CA ALA A 47 14.00 16.63 15.69
C ALA A 47 14.47 15.45 16.57
N THR A 48 13.99 14.24 16.29
CA THR A 48 14.24 13.04 17.10
C THR A 48 15.08 11.99 16.37
N GLY A 49 15.25 12.12 15.05
CA GLY A 49 15.93 11.14 14.19
C GLY A 49 15.19 9.81 14.04
N ARG A 50 13.91 9.73 14.46
CA ARG A 50 13.15 8.47 14.45
C ARG A 50 12.28 8.32 13.21
N PRO A 51 12.20 7.12 12.61
CA PRO A 51 11.31 6.86 11.49
C PRO A 51 9.84 6.88 11.93
N CYS A 52 8.95 7.23 11.01
CA CYS A 52 7.51 7.14 11.24
C CYS A 52 7.06 5.69 11.52
N HIS A 53 6.11 5.53 12.44
CA HIS A 53 5.54 4.23 12.82
C HIS A 53 4.83 3.49 11.66
N ARG A 54 4.50 4.17 10.56
CA ARG A 54 3.85 3.57 9.37
C ARG A 54 4.85 2.86 8.45
N HIS A 55 5.55 1.85 8.95
CA HIS A 55 6.55 1.07 8.22
C HIS A 55 6.37 -0.45 8.46
N GLY A 56 7.01 -1.29 7.65
CA GLY A 56 6.90 -2.75 7.73
C GLY A 56 5.46 -3.23 7.58
N GLU A 57 4.98 -4.00 8.56
CA GLU A 57 3.61 -4.55 8.62
C GLU A 57 2.51 -3.47 8.72
N PHE A 58 2.86 -2.27 9.19
CA PHE A 58 1.97 -1.10 9.26
C PHE A 58 2.07 -0.18 8.04
N GLY A 59 2.80 -0.64 7.01
CA GLY A 59 2.96 0.05 5.74
C GLY A 59 1.65 0.17 4.95
N PHE A 60 1.73 0.82 3.80
CA PHE A 60 0.59 1.07 2.94
C PHE A 60 0.52 0.02 1.85
N THR A 61 -0.66 -0.51 1.56
CA THR A 61 -0.86 -1.41 0.41
C THR A 61 -0.60 -0.73 -0.93
N ARG A 62 -0.54 0.61 -0.96
CA ARG A 62 -0.34 1.41 -2.17
C ARG A 62 0.49 2.67 -1.91
N ARG A 63 1.29 3.06 -2.92
CA ARG A 63 2.14 4.25 -2.89
C ARG A 63 1.35 5.56 -2.80
N ASP A 64 0.24 5.72 -3.51
CA ASP A 64 -0.58 6.94 -3.45
C ASP A 64 -1.11 7.23 -2.03
N LYS A 65 -1.45 6.18 -1.28
CA LYS A 65 -1.89 6.32 0.11
C LYS A 65 -0.75 6.70 1.04
N MET A 66 0.44 6.17 0.81
CA MET A 66 1.65 6.61 1.51
C MET A 66 1.94 8.10 1.25
N ILE A 67 1.88 8.55 -0.02
CA ILE A 67 2.12 9.95 -0.38
C ILE A 67 1.07 10.88 0.26
N ALA A 68 -0.20 10.49 0.24
CA ALA A 68 -1.27 11.25 0.89
C ALA A 68 -1.03 11.38 2.41
N HIS A 69 -0.57 10.30 3.05
CA HIS A 69 -0.17 10.31 4.46
C HIS A 69 0.99 11.28 4.72
N MET A 70 2.03 11.28 3.88
CA MET A 70 3.17 12.20 4.01
C MET A 70 2.73 13.66 4.00
N ARG A 71 1.84 14.02 3.07
CA ARG A 71 1.32 15.39 2.94
C ARG A 71 0.41 15.78 4.11
N ALA A 72 -0.43 14.86 4.58
CA ALA A 72 -1.40 15.16 5.64
C ALA A 72 -0.78 15.16 7.04
N VAL A 73 0.12 14.21 7.33
CA VAL A 73 0.67 13.99 8.68
C VAL A 73 2.01 14.69 8.85
N HIS A 74 2.91 14.53 7.88
CA HIS A 74 4.27 15.07 7.96
C HIS A 74 4.39 16.44 7.27
N LYS A 75 3.37 16.86 6.50
CA LYS A 75 3.38 18.08 5.69
C LYS A 75 4.61 18.17 4.77
N VAL A 76 5.15 17.02 4.35
CA VAL A 76 6.28 16.92 3.42
C VAL A 76 5.84 16.33 2.10
N GLU A 77 6.45 16.81 1.02
CA GLU A 77 6.36 16.20 -0.29
C GLU A 77 7.19 14.91 -0.26
N ALA A 78 6.58 13.77 -0.60
CA ALA A 78 7.25 12.49 -0.68
C ALA A 78 8.18 12.47 -1.90
N ALA A 79 9.34 13.13 -1.80
CA ALA A 79 10.41 13.00 -2.76
C ALA A 79 10.95 11.57 -2.66
N SER A 80 10.85 10.85 -3.77
CA SER A 80 11.35 9.49 -3.97
C SER A 80 12.69 9.26 -3.27
N ALA A 81 12.74 8.23 -2.43
CA ALA A 81 13.92 7.84 -1.68
C ALA A 81 15.15 7.66 -2.58
N THR A 82 16.11 8.57 -2.47
CA THR A 82 17.55 8.28 -2.57
C THR A 82 18.27 9.33 -1.75
N GLY A 83 18.51 8.97 -0.49
CA GLY A 83 19.31 9.72 0.46
C GLY A 83 20.26 8.79 1.19
N GLN A 84 20.88 7.84 0.48
CA GLN A 84 22.14 7.26 0.96
C GLN A 84 23.21 8.34 0.82
N ARG A 85 23.46 9.09 1.88
CA ARG A 85 24.75 9.77 2.04
C ARG A 85 25.62 8.82 2.86
N ARG A 86 26.52 8.10 2.17
CA ARG A 86 27.71 7.55 2.82
C ARG A 86 28.75 8.67 2.85
N GLU A 87 29.30 8.82 4.04
CA GLU A 87 30.36 9.70 4.50
C GLU A 87 31.70 9.04 4.15
N GLY A 88 32.65 9.83 3.65
CA GLY A 88 34.01 9.42 3.27
C GLY A 88 34.83 10.59 2.78
#